data_AF-A0A2H6FHJ4-F1
#
_entry.id   AF-A0A2H6FHJ4-F1
#
_cell.length_a   1.000
_cell.length_b   1.000
_cell.length_c   1.000
_cell.angle_alpha   90.00
_cell.angle_beta   90.00
_cell.angle_gamma   90.00
#
_symmetry.space_group_name_H-M   'P 1'
#
loop_
_entity.id
_entity.type
_entity.pdbx_description
1 polymer ?
#
loop_
_entity_poly.entity_id
_entity_poly.type
_entity_poly.pdbx_seq_one_letter_code
_entity_poly.pdbx_strand_id
1 'polypeptide(L)'
;MNRVTPLRKTGFSEYLVGCNGLDGRFEEWFFYPGMLFNAPDRWWGEGGRRDRPHEGLDLCLYRDRCGERHRLDVTTEIPVIYSGEIIRIGDDFLGKSVFVGHDTYDGNGNRLYTVYGHTIPLRGINRGKAVSEGSIIATIAGVKKGKANVPPHLHISIAWIPESLPPKMLNWKTIDDRRMVNLLDPLKVIACRYTVGG
;
A
#
# COMPACT_ATOMS: atom_id res chain seq x y z
N MET A 1 -19.39 21.35 14.19
CA MET A 1 -18.15 20.76 14.73
C MET A 1 -17.86 19.50 13.93
N ASN A 2 -16.90 19.55 13.01
CA ASN A 2 -16.54 18.37 12.22
C ASN A 2 -15.84 17.35 13.12
N ARG A 3 -16.49 16.21 13.36
CA ARG A 3 -15.87 15.09 14.08
C ARG A 3 -14.72 14.55 13.23
N VAL A 4 -13.50 14.62 13.74
CA VAL A 4 -12.38 13.85 13.21
C VAL A 4 -12.68 12.39 13.49
N THR A 5 -12.78 11.56 12.46
CA THR A 5 -12.94 10.11 12.63
C THR A 5 -11.56 9.51 12.92
N PRO A 6 -11.32 8.92 14.11
CA PRO A 6 -10.07 8.23 14.38
C PRO A 6 -9.89 7.07 13.40
N LEU A 7 -8.68 6.91 12.85
CA LEU A 7 -8.40 5.76 11.99
C LEU A 7 -8.42 4.47 12.80
N ARG A 8 -9.24 3.52 12.34
CA ARG A 8 -9.37 2.20 12.95
C ARG A 8 -8.24 1.30 12.46
N LYS A 9 -7.63 0.52 13.36
CA LYS A 9 -6.79 -0.61 12.95
C LYS A 9 -7.65 -1.65 12.20
N THR A 10 -7.08 -2.25 11.17
CA THR A 10 -7.77 -3.20 10.27
C THR A 10 -7.09 -4.56 10.34
N GLY A 11 -7.81 -5.60 9.93
CA GLY A 11 -7.25 -6.95 9.79
C GLY A 11 -6.36 -7.11 8.55
N PHE A 12 -5.88 -6.03 7.91
CA PHE A 12 -5.21 -6.10 6.61
C PHE A 12 -4.07 -7.13 6.57
N SER A 13 -3.20 -7.13 7.59
CA SER A 13 -2.10 -8.10 7.66
C SER A 13 -2.61 -9.53 7.72
N GLU A 14 -3.67 -9.79 8.50
CA GLU A 14 -4.28 -11.11 8.63
C GLU A 14 -4.95 -11.54 7.31
N TYR A 15 -5.66 -10.63 6.64
CA TYR A 15 -6.25 -10.92 5.32
C TYR A 15 -5.18 -11.22 4.28
N LEU A 16 -4.09 -10.45 4.24
CA LEU A 16 -3.00 -10.64 3.29
C LEU A 16 -2.28 -11.97 3.53
N VAL A 17 -2.08 -12.36 4.79
CA VAL A 17 -1.52 -13.67 5.15
C VAL A 17 -2.49 -14.79 4.77
N GLY A 18 -3.77 -14.64 5.12
CA GLY A 18 -4.79 -15.66 4.94
C GLY A 18 -5.13 -15.97 3.49
N CYS A 19 -5.36 -14.96 2.66
CA CYS A 19 -5.69 -15.20 1.24
C CYS A 19 -4.51 -15.81 0.47
N ASN A 20 -3.28 -15.63 0.95
CA ASN A 20 -2.08 -16.19 0.35
C ASN A 20 -1.62 -17.51 1.01
N GLY A 21 -2.43 -18.11 1.88
CA GLY A 21 -2.14 -19.41 2.50
C GLY A 21 -0.90 -19.39 3.41
N LEU A 22 -0.60 -18.24 4.03
CA LEU A 22 0.61 -18.06 4.83
C LEU A 22 0.38 -18.32 6.33
N ASP A 23 -0.84 -18.53 6.81
CA ASP A 23 -1.19 -18.58 8.25
C ASP A 23 -0.37 -19.60 9.09
N GLY A 24 -0.06 -20.75 8.48
CA GLY A 24 0.71 -21.81 9.12
C GLY A 24 2.21 -21.54 9.23
N ARG A 25 2.74 -20.61 8.41
CA ARG A 25 4.18 -20.33 8.34
C ARG A 25 4.54 -18.92 8.78
N PHE A 26 3.70 -17.93 8.53
CA PHE A 26 3.97 -16.52 8.84
C PHE A 26 4.10 -16.29 10.35
N GLU A 27 5.13 -15.55 10.76
CA GLU A 27 5.30 -15.06 12.13
C GLU A 27 5.20 -13.53 12.18
N GLU A 28 5.91 -12.84 11.28
CA GLU A 28 5.95 -11.37 11.25
C GLU A 28 6.42 -10.81 9.89
N TRP A 29 6.10 -9.54 9.61
CA TRP A 29 6.74 -8.81 8.52
C TRP A 29 8.18 -8.44 8.86
N PHE A 30 9.04 -8.44 7.86
CA PHE A 30 10.41 -7.99 7.99
C PHE A 30 10.66 -6.80 7.07
N PHE A 31 11.13 -5.68 7.64
CA PHE A 31 11.42 -4.47 6.88
C PHE A 31 12.90 -4.14 6.90
N TYR A 32 13.42 -3.72 5.76
CA TYR A 32 14.62 -2.88 5.71
C TYR A 32 14.22 -1.41 5.93
N PRO A 33 15.09 -0.57 6.53
CA PRO A 33 14.74 0.82 6.84
C PRO A 33 14.17 1.60 5.65
N GLY A 34 14.70 1.41 4.44
CA GLY A 34 14.25 2.08 3.22
C GLY A 34 12.84 1.72 2.73
N MET A 35 12.21 0.68 3.31
CA MET A 35 10.82 0.25 3.00
C MET A 35 9.78 1.03 3.79
N LEU A 36 10.19 1.70 4.88
CA LEU A 36 9.28 2.32 5.83
C LEU A 36 8.79 3.68 5.37
N PHE A 37 7.68 4.13 5.95
CA PHE A 37 7.16 5.48 5.73
C PHE A 37 8.16 6.55 6.15
N ASN A 38 8.27 7.60 5.34
CA ASN A 38 9.26 8.67 5.45
C ASN A 38 10.73 8.23 5.41
N ALA A 39 11.03 6.99 4.99
CA ALA A 39 12.41 6.57 4.84
C ALA A 39 13.13 7.42 3.75
N PRO A 40 14.32 7.96 4.02
CA PRO A 40 15.04 8.79 3.05
C PRO A 40 15.80 7.97 2.01
N ASP A 41 15.97 6.67 2.24
CA ASP A 41 16.80 5.79 1.42
C ASP A 41 15.96 4.77 0.63
N ARG A 42 16.50 4.33 -0.50
CA ARG A 42 15.99 3.19 -1.25
C ARG A 42 16.48 1.90 -0.61
N TRP A 43 15.63 0.89 -0.57
CA TRP A 43 15.98 -0.45 -0.07
C TRP A 43 16.30 -1.45 -1.19
N TRP A 44 16.10 -1.06 -2.45
CA TRP A 44 16.33 -1.90 -3.63
C TRP A 44 17.52 -1.42 -4.48
N GLY A 45 17.95 -2.26 -5.42
CA GLY A 45 19.08 -1.97 -6.30
C GLY A 45 20.37 -1.76 -5.50
N GLU A 46 21.13 -0.72 -5.85
CA GLU A 46 22.35 -0.32 -5.12
C GLU A 46 22.03 0.55 -3.88
N GLY A 47 20.76 0.70 -3.53
CA GLY A 47 20.32 1.60 -2.46
C GLY A 47 20.46 3.08 -2.84
N GLY A 48 20.84 3.90 -1.86
CA GLY A 48 21.06 5.34 -2.01
C GLY A 48 19.83 6.21 -1.67
N ARG A 49 20.05 7.52 -1.59
CA ARG A 49 19.02 8.48 -1.16
C ARG A 49 17.94 8.68 -2.21
N ARG A 50 16.70 8.85 -1.73
CA ARG A 50 15.54 9.29 -2.50
C ARG A 50 15.52 10.82 -2.58
N ASP A 51 15.00 11.37 -3.66
CA ASP A 51 14.76 12.82 -3.79
C ASP A 51 13.69 13.29 -2.79
N ARG A 52 12.74 12.41 -2.46
CA ARG A 52 11.70 12.63 -1.46
C ARG A 52 11.61 11.43 -0.52
N PRO A 53 11.31 11.64 0.77
CA PRO A 53 11.06 10.54 1.69
C PRO A 53 9.93 9.65 1.19
N HIS A 54 10.07 8.35 1.43
CA HIS A 54 9.10 7.34 1.03
C HIS A 54 7.69 7.69 1.52
N GLU A 55 6.75 7.78 0.58
CA GLU A 55 5.38 8.22 0.77
C GLU A 55 4.48 7.16 1.41
N GLY A 56 4.95 5.91 1.46
CA GLY A 56 4.17 4.76 1.89
C GLY A 56 5.00 3.70 2.62
N LEU A 57 4.56 2.45 2.49
CA LEU A 57 5.16 1.27 3.07
C LEU A 57 5.30 0.20 1.99
N ASP A 58 6.48 -0.42 1.90
CA ASP A 58 6.72 -1.53 0.99
C ASP A 58 6.68 -2.87 1.75
N LEU A 59 5.69 -3.71 1.44
CA LEU A 59 5.57 -5.08 1.93
C LEU A 59 6.22 -6.04 0.93
N CYS A 60 7.32 -6.66 1.34
CA CYS A 60 8.13 -7.52 0.47
C CYS A 60 8.57 -8.80 1.18
N LEU A 61 9.00 -8.69 2.44
CA LEU A 61 9.62 -9.79 3.18
C LEU A 61 8.82 -10.11 4.43
N TYR A 62 8.76 -11.39 4.76
CA TYR A 62 8.23 -11.88 6.03
C TYR A 62 9.18 -12.93 6.61
N ARG A 63 9.12 -13.09 7.93
CA ARG A 63 9.73 -14.21 8.62
C ARG A 63 8.71 -15.28 8.88
N ASP A 64 9.14 -16.53 8.72
CA ASP A 64 8.37 -17.66 9.19
C ASP A 64 8.65 -18.00 10.66
N ARG A 65 7.93 -18.97 11.20
CA ARG A 65 8.05 -19.45 12.60
C ARG A 65 9.41 -20.11 12.90
N CYS A 66 10.17 -20.49 11.87
CA CYS A 66 11.54 -20.99 12.00
C CYS A 66 12.57 -19.84 11.99
N GLY A 67 12.14 -18.60 11.77
CA GLY A 67 12.99 -17.43 11.64
C GLY A 67 13.56 -17.23 10.24
N GLU A 68 13.20 -18.07 9.27
CA GLU A 68 13.66 -17.92 7.89
C GLU A 68 12.93 -16.76 7.20
N ARG A 69 13.67 -16.04 6.35
CA ARG A 69 13.13 -14.91 5.59
C ARG A 69 12.63 -15.39 4.23
N HIS A 70 11.39 -15.04 3.94
CA HIS A 70 10.72 -15.31 2.68
C HIS A 70 10.33 -14.01 2.00
N ARG A 71 10.06 -14.08 0.69
CA ARG A 71 9.64 -12.94 -0.12
C ARG A 71 8.27 -13.20 -0.71
N LEU A 72 7.45 -12.15 -0.78
CA LEU A 72 6.24 -12.13 -1.60
C LEU A 72 6.60 -12.24 -3.09
N ASP A 73 5.67 -12.72 -3.90
CA ASP A 73 5.87 -12.88 -5.33
C ASP A 73 4.68 -12.36 -6.14
N VAL A 74 4.74 -12.51 -7.46
CA VAL A 74 3.72 -12.00 -8.38
C VAL A 74 2.37 -12.72 -8.27
N THR A 75 2.32 -13.86 -7.58
CA THR A 75 1.08 -14.59 -7.30
C THR A 75 0.39 -14.06 -6.04
N THR A 76 1.06 -13.20 -5.27
CA THR A 76 0.52 -12.66 -4.02
C THR A 76 -0.71 -11.80 -4.30
N GLU A 77 -1.85 -12.22 -3.76
CA GLU A 77 -3.14 -11.54 -3.79
C GLU A 77 -3.18 -10.39 -2.77
N ILE A 78 -3.84 -9.29 -3.14
CA ILE A 78 -3.86 -8.04 -2.39
C ILE A 78 -5.31 -7.74 -1.94
N PRO A 79 -5.61 -7.83 -0.63
CA PRO A 79 -6.89 -7.43 -0.08
C PRO A 79 -7.00 -5.91 0.08
N VAL A 80 -8.20 -5.40 0.36
CA VAL A 80 -8.41 -3.98 0.68
C VAL A 80 -8.35 -3.74 2.20
N ILE A 81 -7.64 -2.68 2.63
CA ILE A 81 -7.51 -2.22 4.02
C ILE A 81 -8.88 -1.79 4.60
N TYR A 82 -9.64 -0.96 3.89
CA TYR A 82 -10.97 -0.50 4.33
C TYR A 82 -11.98 -0.62 3.19
N SER A 83 -13.24 -0.88 3.54
CA SER A 83 -14.34 -0.76 2.59
C SER A 83 -14.35 0.61 1.90
N GLY A 84 -14.81 0.65 0.65
CA GLY A 84 -14.80 1.87 -0.13
C GLY A 84 -15.13 1.63 -1.60
N GLU A 85 -14.62 2.51 -2.44
CA GLU A 85 -14.86 2.50 -3.88
C GLU A 85 -13.55 2.64 -4.63
N ILE A 86 -13.40 1.91 -5.74
CA ILE A 86 -12.29 2.10 -6.68
C ILE A 86 -12.48 3.44 -7.40
N ILE A 87 -11.70 4.46 -7.03
CA ILE A 87 -11.81 5.81 -7.59
C ILE A 87 -11.00 5.93 -8.89
N ARG A 88 -9.84 5.27 -8.94
CA ARG A 88 -8.97 5.27 -10.12
C ARG A 88 -8.08 4.05 -10.18
N ILE A 89 -7.77 3.63 -11.40
CA ILE A 89 -6.66 2.74 -11.72
C ILE A 89 -5.77 3.49 -12.70
N GLY A 90 -4.46 3.56 -12.43
CA GLY A 90 -3.50 4.26 -13.29
C GLY A 90 -2.23 3.43 -13.48
N ASP A 91 -1.51 3.65 -14.59
CA ASP A 91 -0.21 3.01 -14.78
C ASP A 91 0.82 3.56 -13.78
N ASP A 92 1.71 2.70 -13.31
CA ASP A 92 2.83 3.08 -12.43
C ASP A 92 4.17 2.49 -12.88
N PHE A 93 5.19 2.65 -12.04
CA PHE A 93 6.54 2.22 -12.34
C PHE A 93 6.68 0.70 -12.56
N LEU A 94 5.91 -0.16 -11.91
CA LEU A 94 6.03 -1.62 -12.04
C LEU A 94 4.78 -2.29 -12.64
N GLY A 95 3.61 -1.67 -12.54
CA GLY A 95 2.35 -2.19 -13.03
C GLY A 95 1.29 -1.11 -13.07
N LYS A 96 0.25 -1.28 -12.24
CA LYS A 96 -0.82 -0.31 -12.04
C LYS A 96 -0.99 0.00 -10.56
N SER A 97 -1.40 1.22 -10.28
CA SER A 97 -1.84 1.65 -8.96
C SER A 97 -3.36 1.68 -8.89
N VAL A 98 -3.92 1.14 -7.81
CA VAL A 98 -5.35 1.17 -7.51
C VAL A 98 -5.60 2.16 -6.38
N PHE A 99 -6.43 3.17 -6.63
CA PHE A 99 -6.82 4.19 -5.65
C PHE A 99 -8.21 3.84 -5.13
N VAL A 100 -8.29 3.51 -3.84
CA VAL A 100 -9.55 3.26 -3.13
C VAL A 100 -9.87 4.47 -2.27
N GLY A 101 -11.04 5.05 -2.46
CA GLY A 101 -11.57 6.11 -1.62
C GLY A 101 -12.51 5.53 -0.57
N HIS A 102 -12.35 5.95 0.68
CA HIS A 102 -13.12 5.44 1.82
C HIS A 102 -14.12 6.48 2.28
N ASP A 103 -15.26 6.05 2.84
CA ASP A 103 -16.27 6.95 3.42
C ASP A 103 -15.82 7.40 4.84
N THR A 104 -14.63 7.98 4.90
CA THR A 104 -13.96 8.44 6.10
C THR A 104 -13.34 9.80 5.79
N TYR A 105 -13.60 10.78 6.66
CA TYR A 105 -13.18 12.16 6.47
C TYR A 105 -12.44 12.72 7.69
N ASP A 106 -11.48 13.62 7.44
CA ASP A 106 -10.81 14.39 8.48
C ASP A 106 -11.61 15.66 8.86
N GLY A 107 -11.11 16.44 9.83
CA GLY A 107 -11.76 17.67 10.28
C GLY A 107 -11.89 18.76 9.21
N ASN A 108 -11.09 18.67 8.14
CA ASN A 108 -11.04 19.63 7.03
C ASN A 108 -11.90 19.18 5.83
N GLY A 109 -12.61 18.05 5.93
CA GLY A 109 -13.40 17.49 4.83
C GLY A 109 -12.55 16.78 3.77
N ASN A 110 -11.29 16.47 4.06
CA ASN A 110 -10.49 15.61 3.19
C ASN A 110 -10.96 14.17 3.35
N ARG A 111 -11.09 13.45 2.24
CA ARG A 111 -11.46 12.03 2.21
C ARG A 111 -10.21 11.16 2.36
N LEU A 112 -10.34 10.03 3.06
CA LEU A 112 -9.28 9.04 3.17
C LEU A 112 -9.14 8.24 1.88
N TYR A 113 -7.91 8.06 1.42
CA TYR A 113 -7.56 7.18 0.30
C TYR A 113 -6.49 6.19 0.71
N THR A 114 -6.61 4.97 0.19
CA THR A 114 -5.52 4.00 0.13
C THR A 114 -5.08 3.82 -1.32
N VAL A 115 -3.78 3.86 -1.57
CA VAL A 115 -3.16 3.60 -2.87
C VAL A 115 -2.39 2.29 -2.78
N TYR A 116 -2.76 1.32 -3.61
CA TYR A 116 -2.03 0.06 -3.77
C TYR A 116 -1.20 0.17 -5.04
N GLY A 117 0.11 0.31 -4.91
CA GLY A 117 1.05 0.42 -6.02
C GLY A 117 1.59 -0.94 -6.45
N HIS A 118 2.09 -0.99 -7.70
CA HIS A 118 2.79 -2.13 -8.28
C HIS A 118 1.90 -3.37 -8.37
N THR A 119 0.69 -3.18 -8.89
CA THR A 119 -0.34 -4.23 -8.92
C THR A 119 -0.77 -4.60 -10.33
N ILE A 120 -1.41 -5.77 -10.44
CA ILE A 120 -2.23 -6.20 -11.58
C ILE A 120 -3.67 -6.36 -11.05
N PRO A 121 -4.58 -5.41 -11.29
CA PRO A 121 -5.95 -5.49 -10.83
C PRO A 121 -6.67 -6.74 -11.37
N LEU A 122 -7.47 -7.39 -10.53
CA LEU A 122 -8.24 -8.57 -10.92
C LEU A 122 -9.31 -8.20 -11.95
N ARG A 123 -9.76 -9.21 -12.72
CA ARG A 123 -10.85 -9.03 -13.68
C ARG A 123 -12.11 -8.51 -12.96
N GLY A 124 -12.69 -7.45 -13.50
CA GLY A 124 -13.87 -6.81 -12.92
C GLY A 124 -13.58 -5.81 -11.80
N ILE A 125 -12.30 -5.56 -11.47
CA ILE A 125 -11.90 -4.41 -10.64
C ILE A 125 -11.73 -3.21 -11.56
N ASN A 126 -12.72 -2.31 -11.52
CA ASN A 126 -12.79 -1.12 -12.36
C ASN A 126 -13.23 0.08 -11.51
N ARG A 127 -13.02 1.29 -12.04
CA ARG A 127 -13.53 2.52 -11.42
C ARG A 127 -15.03 2.43 -11.15
N GLY A 128 -15.48 2.91 -9.99
CA GLY A 128 -16.88 2.87 -9.56
C GLY A 128 -17.25 1.62 -8.76
N LYS A 129 -16.38 0.60 -8.74
CA LYS A 129 -16.67 -0.64 -8.02
C LYS A 129 -16.57 -0.44 -6.51
N ALA A 130 -17.64 -0.76 -5.81
CA ALA A 130 -17.62 -0.92 -4.36
C ALA A 130 -16.78 -2.15 -3.97
N VAL A 131 -15.98 -2.00 -2.91
CA VAL A 131 -15.12 -3.04 -2.36
C VAL A 131 -15.31 -3.09 -0.85
N SER A 132 -15.20 -4.28 -0.28
CA SER A 132 -15.26 -4.50 1.16
C SER A 132 -13.86 -4.69 1.72
N GLU A 133 -13.64 -4.30 2.97
CA GLU A 133 -12.43 -4.67 3.71
C GLU A 133 -12.17 -6.18 3.60
N GLY A 134 -10.90 -6.55 3.37
CA GLY A 134 -10.47 -7.94 3.15
C GLY A 134 -10.75 -8.51 1.76
N SER A 135 -11.59 -7.87 0.93
CA SER A 135 -11.83 -8.35 -0.44
C SER A 135 -10.60 -8.17 -1.34
N ILE A 136 -10.33 -9.14 -2.20
CA ILE A 136 -9.14 -9.16 -3.07
C ILE A 136 -9.39 -8.31 -4.31
N ILE A 137 -8.45 -7.41 -4.61
CA ILE A 137 -8.58 -6.47 -5.74
C ILE A 137 -7.47 -6.59 -6.79
N ALA A 138 -6.34 -7.20 -6.46
CA ALA A 138 -5.20 -7.30 -7.36
C ALA A 138 -4.23 -8.40 -6.94
N THR A 139 -3.23 -8.67 -7.79
CA THR A 139 -1.99 -9.34 -7.40
C THR A 139 -0.78 -8.42 -7.57
N ILE A 140 0.36 -8.78 -6.99
CA ILE A 140 1.62 -8.04 -7.18
C ILE A 140 2.08 -8.11 -8.64
N ALA A 141 2.49 -6.97 -9.19
CA ALA A 141 3.05 -6.91 -10.54
C ALA A 141 4.49 -7.44 -10.58
N GLY A 142 4.80 -8.19 -11.64
CA GLY A 142 6.17 -8.55 -11.97
C GLY A 142 6.96 -7.37 -12.56
N VAL A 143 8.27 -7.38 -12.38
CA VAL A 143 9.17 -6.39 -12.98
C VAL A 143 9.21 -6.62 -14.50
N LYS A 144 8.90 -5.58 -15.28
CA LYS A 144 9.15 -5.62 -16.74
C LYS A 144 10.67 -5.60 -17.00
N LYS A 145 11.15 -6.42 -17.94
CA LYS A 145 12.56 -6.44 -18.38
C LYS A 145 13.07 -5.02 -18.60
N GLY A 146 14.22 -4.67 -18.00
CA GLY A 146 14.88 -3.37 -18.15
C GLY A 146 14.56 -2.32 -17.09
N LYS A 147 13.68 -2.61 -16.13
CA LYS A 147 13.56 -1.81 -14.88
C LYS A 147 14.51 -2.39 -13.84
N ALA A 148 15.09 -1.52 -13.00
CA ALA A 148 16.09 -1.86 -11.96
C ALA A 148 15.70 -3.12 -11.17
N ASN A 149 16.69 -3.81 -10.56
CA ASN A 149 16.54 -5.01 -9.72
C ASN A 149 15.69 -4.76 -8.46
N VAL A 150 14.44 -4.37 -8.63
CA VAL A 150 13.44 -4.13 -7.60
C VAL A 150 12.65 -5.41 -7.46
N PRO A 151 12.70 -6.10 -6.32
CA PRO A 151 11.95 -7.34 -6.19
C PRO A 151 10.43 -7.08 -6.17
N PRO A 152 9.60 -8.05 -6.58
CA PRO A 152 8.14 -7.95 -6.43
C PRO A 152 7.77 -7.61 -4.98
N HIS A 153 6.94 -6.58 -4.81
CA HIS A 153 6.49 -6.10 -3.52
C HIS A 153 5.19 -5.32 -3.68
N LEU A 154 4.43 -5.20 -2.60
CA LEU A 154 3.26 -4.36 -2.51
C LEU A 154 3.65 -3.00 -1.91
N HIS A 155 3.41 -1.92 -2.64
CA HIS A 155 3.51 -0.58 -2.11
C HIS A 155 2.14 -0.10 -1.61
N ILE A 156 2.08 0.47 -0.40
CA ILE A 156 0.85 1.05 0.16
C ILE A 156 1.12 2.49 0.60
N SER A 157 0.34 3.45 0.08
CA SER A 157 0.25 4.80 0.66
C SER A 157 -1.16 5.04 1.19
N ILE A 158 -1.26 5.79 2.30
CA ILE A 158 -2.53 6.22 2.87
C ILE A 158 -2.50 7.72 3.05
N ALA A 159 -3.55 8.40 2.59
CA ALA A 159 -3.57 9.85 2.57
C ALA A 159 -4.95 10.42 2.84
N TRP A 160 -4.99 11.56 3.53
CA TRP A 160 -6.12 12.49 3.44
C TRP A 160 -5.95 13.34 2.19
N ILE A 161 -6.95 13.33 1.31
CA ILE A 161 -6.95 14.05 0.03
C ILE A 161 -8.21 14.91 -0.06
N PRO A 162 -8.10 16.19 -0.48
CA PRO A 162 -9.26 17.05 -0.70
C PRO A 162 -10.27 16.40 -1.63
N GLU A 163 -11.55 16.37 -1.23
CA GLU A 163 -12.63 15.80 -2.06
C GLU A 163 -12.83 16.57 -3.37
N SER A 164 -12.47 17.85 -3.38
CA SER A 164 -12.45 18.68 -4.58
C SER A 164 -11.40 18.27 -5.62
N LEU A 165 -10.42 17.41 -5.25
CA LEU A 165 -9.40 16.95 -6.17
C LEU A 165 -10.03 15.99 -7.20
N PRO A 166 -9.98 16.31 -8.51
CA PRO A 166 -10.58 15.45 -9.53
C PRO A 166 -9.89 14.08 -9.58
N PRO A 167 -10.63 12.97 -9.80
CA PRO A 167 -10.02 11.63 -9.89
C PRO A 167 -8.88 11.52 -10.91
N LYS A 168 -8.95 12.25 -12.02
CA LYS A 168 -7.89 12.31 -13.05
C LYS A 168 -6.56 12.89 -12.54
N MET A 169 -6.55 13.57 -11.41
CA MET A 169 -5.35 14.09 -10.75
C MET A 169 -4.79 13.14 -9.69
N LEU A 170 -5.49 12.05 -9.32
CA LEU A 170 -4.97 11.05 -8.39
C LEU A 170 -3.86 10.20 -9.04
N ASN A 171 -2.60 10.59 -8.85
CA ASN A 171 -1.42 9.90 -9.36
C ASN A 171 -0.22 10.14 -8.43
N TRP A 172 0.91 9.46 -8.67
CA TRP A 172 2.10 9.55 -7.82
C TRP A 172 2.64 10.97 -7.64
N LYS A 173 2.58 11.83 -8.67
CA LYS A 173 2.99 13.25 -8.53
C LYS A 173 2.15 13.99 -7.49
N THR A 174 0.86 13.65 -7.38
CA THR A 174 -0.04 14.23 -6.38
C THR A 174 0.16 13.61 -5.00
N ILE A 175 0.36 12.29 -4.92
CA ILE A 175 0.65 11.60 -3.66
C ILE A 175 1.97 12.11 -3.04
N ASP A 176 2.97 12.42 -3.87
CA ASP A 176 4.25 12.96 -3.41
C ASP A 176 4.21 14.44 -3.02
N ASP A 177 3.12 15.17 -3.29
CA ASP A 177 3.00 16.59 -2.98
C ASP A 177 2.36 16.81 -1.61
N ARG A 178 3.20 16.97 -0.58
CA ARG A 178 2.80 17.23 0.82
C ARG A 178 1.98 18.52 1.01
N ARG A 179 1.91 19.39 -0.01
CA ARG A 179 1.04 20.59 0.02
C ARG A 179 -0.40 20.26 -0.39
N MET A 180 -0.59 19.17 -1.15
CA MET A 180 -1.90 18.73 -1.64
C MET A 180 -2.47 17.58 -0.81
N VAL A 181 -1.63 16.71 -0.28
CA VAL A 181 -2.07 15.53 0.49
C VAL A 181 -1.39 15.46 1.84
N ASN A 182 -2.11 14.93 2.83
CA ASN A 182 -1.55 14.60 4.14
C ASN A 182 -1.35 13.08 4.25
N LEU A 183 -0.11 12.63 4.11
CA LEU A 183 0.25 11.22 4.16
C LEU A 183 0.29 10.68 5.58
N LEU A 184 -0.15 9.44 5.72
CA LEU A 184 -0.28 8.72 6.98
C LEU A 184 0.58 7.47 6.93
N ASP A 185 1.21 7.16 8.05
CA ASP A 185 1.99 5.95 8.21
C ASP A 185 1.08 4.70 8.14
N PRO A 186 1.23 3.84 7.11
CA PRO A 186 0.40 2.65 6.96
C PRO A 186 0.52 1.66 8.12
N LEU A 187 1.67 1.62 8.83
CA LEU A 187 1.86 0.76 10.00
C LEU A 187 0.89 1.09 11.15
N LYS A 188 0.33 2.30 11.17
CA LYS A 188 -0.68 2.69 12.16
C LYS A 188 -2.03 2.01 11.95
N VAL A 189 -2.30 1.47 10.75
CA VAL A 189 -3.61 0.90 10.40
C VAL A 189 -3.59 -0.57 10.04
N ILE A 190 -2.49 -1.12 9.49
CA ILE A 190 -2.48 -2.50 8.97
C ILE A 190 -2.36 -3.59 10.05
N ALA A 191 -2.25 -3.18 11.33
CA ALA A 191 -2.20 -4.02 12.53
C ALA A 191 -1.35 -5.29 12.34
N CYS A 192 -0.03 -5.15 12.42
CA CYS A 192 0.87 -6.26 12.16
C CYS A 192 1.98 -6.38 13.20
N ARG A 193 2.48 -7.61 13.37
CA ARG A 193 3.78 -7.85 14.00
C ARG A 193 4.85 -7.63 12.94
N TYR A 194 5.89 -6.88 13.29
CA TYR A 194 6.99 -6.63 12.38
C TYR A 194 8.28 -6.36 13.14
N THR A 195 9.38 -6.53 12.41
CA THR A 195 10.72 -6.15 12.82
C THR A 195 11.40 -5.36 11.72
N VAL A 196 12.36 -4.53 12.11
CA VAL A 196 13.20 -3.76 11.19
C VAL A 196 14.62 -4.24 11.34
N GLY A 197 15.23 -4.75 10.26
CA GLY A 197 16.61 -5.23 10.27
C GLY A 197 17.54 -4.34 9.44
N GLY A 198 18.76 -4.16 9.93
CA GLY A 198 19.87 -3.55 9.19
C GLY A 198 20.59 -4.56 8.29
#